data_AF-A0A2G9SFH5-F1
#
_entry.id   AF-A0A2G9SFH5-F1
#
_cell.length_a   1.000
_cell.length_b   1.000
_cell.length_c   1.000
_cell.angle_alpha   90.00
_cell.angle_beta   90.00
_cell.angle_gamma   90.00
#
_symmetry.space_group_name_H-M   'P 1'
#
loop_
_entity.id
_entity.type
_entity.pdbx_description
1 polymer ?
#
loop_
_entity_poly.entity_id
_entity_poly.type
_entity_poly.pdbx_seq_one_letter_code
_entity_poly.pdbx_strand_id
1 'polypeptide(L)'
;MTLKHASLVFGRHFSLLDVDVVARQVGPGIVFLTFKHSFLGQGIILHCVTPEEPLLQKVSHSIYYQKNIPAIVPRFILMAECTQFERDVMVWNNKKYISKPLLVKEDSAIAKHRRWYSQFYSDNSPRLTFQEDGLDW
;
A
#
# COMPACT_ATOMS: atom_id res chain seq x y z
N MET A 1 -3.39 7.60 7.77
CA MET A 1 -4.33 8.23 6.82
C MET A 1 -5.69 7.56 7.01
N THR A 2 -6.77 8.34 7.06
CA THR A 2 -8.13 7.82 7.19
C THR A 2 -8.84 8.04 5.87
N LEU A 3 -9.34 6.98 5.27
CA LEU A 3 -10.07 6.99 4.01
C LEU A 3 -11.50 6.55 4.28
N LYS A 4 -12.46 7.40 3.90
CA LYS A 4 -13.88 7.06 3.90
C LYS A 4 -14.31 6.88 2.46
N HIS A 5 -14.66 5.65 2.08
CA HIS A 5 -15.28 5.40 0.79
C HIS A 5 -16.79 5.40 0.96
N ALA A 6 -17.48 6.35 0.32
CA ALA A 6 -18.93 6.38 0.25
C ALA A 6 -19.37 6.06 -1.18
N SER A 7 -20.24 5.05 -1.34
CA SER A 7 -20.71 4.62 -2.66
C SER A 7 -22.13 5.11 -2.92
N LEU A 8 -22.28 5.93 -3.97
CA LEU A 8 -23.57 6.41 -4.46
C LEU A 8 -24.03 5.52 -5.61
N VAL A 9 -25.18 4.86 -5.45
CA VAL A 9 -25.80 4.05 -6.51
C VAL A 9 -27.14 4.71 -6.87
N PHE A 10 -27.28 5.14 -8.13
CA PHE A 10 -28.44 5.91 -8.64
C PHE A 10 -28.79 7.17 -7.81
N GLY A 11 -27.79 7.90 -7.34
CA GLY A 11 -28.00 9.14 -6.57
C GLY A 11 -28.53 8.94 -5.15
N ARG A 12 -28.67 7.70 -4.68
CA ARG A 12 -29.01 7.36 -3.30
C ARG A 12 -27.77 6.81 -2.58
N HIS A 13 -27.53 7.29 -1.37
CA HIS A 13 -26.44 6.84 -0.51
C HIS A 13 -26.71 5.41 -0.05
N PHE A 14 -25.86 4.46 -0.47
CA PHE A 14 -25.95 3.08 0.00
C PHE A 14 -24.94 2.88 1.14
N SER A 15 -25.39 3.12 2.38
CA SER A 15 -24.56 2.99 3.59
C SER A 15 -24.02 1.58 3.84
N LEU A 16 -24.61 0.58 3.17
CA LEU A 16 -24.15 -0.81 3.17
C LEU A 16 -22.85 -1.06 2.38
N LEU A 17 -22.32 -0.06 1.70
CA LEU A 17 -21.04 -0.12 0.97
C LEU A 17 -19.98 0.82 1.56
N ASP A 18 -20.29 1.49 2.66
CA ASP A 18 -19.37 2.44 3.29
C ASP A 18 -18.28 1.70 4.06
N VAL A 19 -17.05 1.78 3.56
CA VAL A 19 -15.88 1.17 4.20
C VAL A 19 -15.02 2.27 4.81
N ASP A 20 -14.89 2.24 6.13
CA ASP A 20 -13.92 3.05 6.85
C ASP A 20 -12.59 2.32 6.87
N VAL A 21 -11.58 2.84 6.16
CA VAL A 21 -10.23 2.28 6.10
C VAL A 21 -9.25 3.22 6.80
N VAL A 22 -8.51 2.69 7.76
CA VAL A 22 -7.41 3.39 8.43
C VAL A 22 -6.10 2.72 8.05
N ALA A 23 -5.28 3.43 7.29
CA ALA A 23 -3.94 3.00 6.92
C ALA A 23 -2.91 3.60 7.87
N ARG A 24 -2.10 2.75 8.49
CA ARG A 24 -1.01 3.12 9.38
C ARG A 24 0.28 2.42 8.96
N GLN A 25 1.24 3.19 8.47
CA GLN A 25 2.60 2.71 8.23
C GLN A 25 3.40 2.75 9.53
N VAL A 26 4.06 1.66 9.87
CA VAL A 26 4.93 1.52 11.05
C VAL A 26 6.31 1.09 10.59
N GLY A 27 7.28 1.96 10.77
CA GLY A 27 8.63 1.74 10.24
C GLY A 27 8.66 1.75 8.69
N PRO A 28 9.74 1.23 8.09
CA PRO A 28 9.92 1.27 6.65
C PRO A 28 9.09 0.22 5.89
N GLY A 29 8.84 -0.95 6.48
CA GLY A 29 8.32 -2.12 5.76
C GLY A 29 6.97 -2.67 6.18
N ILE A 30 6.27 -2.07 7.16
CA ILE A 30 5.01 -2.63 7.68
C ILE A 30 3.87 -1.62 7.56
N VAL A 31 2.75 -2.04 6.98
CA VAL A 31 1.51 -1.27 6.91
C VAL A 31 0.35 -2.06 7.49
N PHE A 32 -0.38 -1.41 8.38
CA PHE A 32 -1.64 -1.90 8.93
C PHE A 32 -2.79 -1.21 8.20
N LEU A 33 -3.62 -1.98 7.51
CA LEU A 33 -4.88 -1.52 6.94
C LEU A 33 -6.02 -2.07 7.79
N THR A 34 -6.52 -1.25 8.71
CA THR A 34 -7.69 -1.60 9.50
C THR A 34 -8.93 -1.14 8.77
N PHE A 35 -9.87 -2.04 8.52
CA PHE A 35 -11.13 -1.68 7.89
C PHE A 35 -12.30 -2.06 8.79
N LYS A 36 -13.26 -1.14 8.86
CA LYS A 36 -14.51 -1.29 9.59
C LYS A 36 -15.65 -1.09 8.61
N HIS A 37 -16.52 -2.07 8.55
CA HIS A 37 -17.73 -2.04 7.74
C HIS A 37 -18.93 -2.32 8.63
N SER A 38 -20.02 -1.57 8.48
CA SER A 38 -21.19 -1.73 9.36
C SER A 38 -21.84 -3.12 9.24
N PHE A 39 -21.73 -3.79 8.09
CA PHE A 39 -22.36 -5.09 7.84
C PHE A 39 -21.38 -6.27 7.79
N LEU A 40 -20.18 -6.06 7.26
CA LEU A 40 -19.16 -7.11 7.13
C LEU A 40 -18.28 -7.16 8.40
N GLY A 41 -18.43 -6.15 9.25
CA GLY A 41 -17.69 -5.84 10.48
C GLY A 41 -16.22 -5.55 10.26
N GLN A 42 -15.36 -6.02 11.16
CA GLN A 42 -14.00 -5.48 11.31
C GLN A 42 -12.91 -6.49 10.95
N GLY A 43 -11.90 -5.99 10.26
CA GLY A 43 -10.67 -6.73 9.99
C GLY A 43 -9.44 -5.86 9.92
N ILE A 44 -8.31 -6.53 9.74
CA ILE A 44 -7.02 -5.91 9.53
C ILE A 44 -6.25 -6.69 8.47
N ILE A 45 -5.66 -5.97 7.51
CA ILE A 45 -4.67 -6.49 6.58
C ILE A 45 -3.30 -5.97 7.00
N LEU A 46 -2.34 -6.88 7.10
CA LEU A 46 -0.93 -6.58 7.30
C LEU A 46 -0.24 -6.67 5.95
N HIS A 47 0.37 -5.58 5.51
CA HIS A 47 1.30 -5.60 4.38
C HIS A 47 2.71 -5.49 4.94
N CYS A 48 3.54 -6.50 4.64
CA CYS A 48 4.93 -6.53 5.03
C CYS A 48 5.79 -6.58 3.78
N VAL A 49 6.71 -5.63 3.66
CA VAL A 49 7.67 -5.51 2.55
C VAL A 49 9.07 -5.68 3.13
N THR A 50 9.76 -6.73 2.70
CA THR A 50 11.14 -7.03 3.11
C THR A 50 12.05 -6.93 1.88
N PRO A 51 13.12 -6.11 1.93
CA PRO A 51 14.13 -6.12 0.88
C PRO A 51 14.94 -7.41 0.97
N GLU A 52 14.98 -8.20 -0.11
CA GLU A 52 15.83 -9.41 -0.19
C GLU A 52 17.16 -9.09 -0.90
N GLU A 53 17.10 -8.31 -1.99
CA GLU A 53 18.27 -7.83 -2.74
C GLU A 53 18.01 -6.40 -3.25
N PRO A 54 19.02 -5.69 -3.78
CA PRO A 54 18.76 -4.41 -4.43
C PRO A 54 17.75 -4.56 -5.57
N LEU A 55 16.68 -3.76 -5.53
CA LEU A 55 15.53 -3.83 -6.46
C LEU A 55 14.66 -5.09 -6.38
N LEU A 56 14.95 -6.03 -5.46
CA LEU A 56 14.12 -7.21 -5.20
C LEU A 56 13.46 -7.10 -3.82
N GLN A 57 12.12 -7.14 -3.82
CA GLN A 57 11.33 -7.04 -2.61
C GLN A 57 10.41 -8.24 -2.48
N LYS A 58 10.36 -8.81 -1.28
CA LYS A 58 9.36 -9.79 -0.90
C LYS A 58 8.22 -9.09 -0.18
N VAL A 59 7.02 -9.22 -0.73
CA VAL A 59 5.81 -8.65 -0.15
C VAL A 59 4.88 -9.76 0.32
N SER A 60 4.41 -9.66 1.55
CA SER A 60 3.42 -10.57 2.12
C SER A 60 2.20 -9.82 2.63
N HIS A 61 1.03 -10.35 2.29
CA HIS A 61 -0.27 -9.87 2.74
C HIS A 61 -0.92 -10.90 3.65
N SER A 62 -1.23 -10.51 4.87
CA SER A 62 -1.93 -11.36 5.84
C SER A 62 -3.20 -10.67 6.31
N ILE A 63 -4.34 -11.35 6.20
CA ILE A 63 -5.62 -10.83 6.65
C ILE A 63 -6.07 -11.53 7.93
N TYR A 64 -6.53 -10.75 8.90
CA TYR A 64 -7.18 -11.24 10.11
C TYR A 64 -8.57 -10.63 10.22
N TYR A 65 -9.53 -11.48 10.56
CA TYR A 65 -10.94 -11.11 10.57
C TYR A 65 -11.63 -11.63 11.83
N GLN A 66 -12.72 -10.97 12.21
CA GLN A 66 -13.58 -11.40 13.31
C GLN A 66 -14.18 -12.79 13.06
N LYS A 67 -14.28 -13.60 14.13
CA LYS A 67 -14.64 -15.03 14.06
C LYS A 67 -16.09 -15.30 13.61
N ASN A 68 -16.99 -14.33 13.80
CA ASN A 68 -18.41 -14.42 13.45
C ASN A 68 -18.69 -14.29 11.94
N ILE A 69 -17.68 -13.96 11.13
CA ILE A 69 -17.87 -13.78 9.69
C ILE A 69 -17.43 -15.03 8.92
N PRO A 70 -18.20 -15.46 7.91
CA PRO A 70 -17.81 -16.55 7.04
C PRO A 70 -16.45 -16.30 6.35
N ALA A 71 -15.59 -17.33 6.33
CA ALA A 71 -14.23 -17.24 5.80
C ALA A 71 -14.15 -16.85 4.30
N ILE A 72 -15.25 -16.96 3.56
CA ILE A 72 -15.34 -16.51 2.17
C ILE A 72 -15.16 -14.99 2.03
N VAL A 73 -15.60 -14.21 3.04
CA VAL A 73 -15.51 -12.75 3.03
C VAL A 73 -14.04 -12.28 3.08
N PRO A 74 -13.23 -12.61 4.11
CA PRO A 74 -11.83 -12.20 4.13
C PRO A 74 -11.02 -12.80 2.98
N ARG A 75 -11.36 -14.01 2.51
CA ARG A 75 -10.72 -14.60 1.33
C ARG A 75 -10.97 -13.78 0.07
N PHE A 76 -12.20 -13.31 -0.15
CA PHE A 76 -12.53 -12.45 -1.27
C PHE A 76 -11.82 -11.10 -1.18
N ILE A 77 -11.81 -10.48 0.00
CA ILE A 77 -11.11 -9.21 0.23
C ILE A 77 -9.61 -9.35 -0.05
N LEU A 78 -8.97 -10.39 0.48
CA LEU A 78 -7.55 -10.64 0.24
C LEU A 78 -7.26 -10.90 -1.25
N MET A 79 -8.14 -11.64 -1.94
CA MET A 79 -8.00 -11.87 -3.37
C MET A 79 -8.09 -10.56 -4.17
N ALA A 80 -9.05 -9.69 -3.85
CA ALA A 80 -9.18 -8.39 -4.48
C ALA A 80 -7.95 -7.52 -4.24
N GLU A 81 -7.44 -7.48 -3.01
CA GLU A 81 -6.21 -6.77 -2.64
C GLU A 81 -5.01 -7.28 -3.45
N CYS A 82 -4.82 -8.61 -3.54
CA CYS A 82 -3.75 -9.20 -4.35
C CYS A 82 -3.85 -8.80 -5.82
N THR A 83 -5.04 -8.80 -6.41
CA THR A 83 -5.23 -8.35 -7.81
C THR A 83 -4.92 -6.86 -7.99
N GLN A 84 -5.26 -6.01 -7.02
CA GLN A 84 -4.89 -4.58 -7.07
C GLN A 84 -3.38 -4.41 -6.95
N PHE A 85 -2.75 -5.14 -6.03
CA PHE A 85 -1.31 -5.13 -5.84
C PHE A 85 -0.54 -5.58 -7.09
N GLU A 86 -1.00 -6.63 -7.77
CA GLU A 86 -0.40 -7.09 -9.04
C GLU A 86 -0.40 -5.99 -10.12
N ARG A 87 -1.45 -5.16 -10.18
CA ARG A 87 -1.50 -4.02 -11.11
C ARG A 87 -0.48 -2.96 -10.76
N ASP A 88 -0.30 -2.69 -9.46
CA ASP A 88 0.71 -1.75 -9.00
C ASP A 88 2.15 -2.28 -9.27
N VAL A 89 2.37 -3.58 -9.11
CA VAL A 89 3.65 -4.24 -9.44
C VAL A 89 4.04 -4.00 -10.90
N MET A 90 3.09 -4.06 -11.83
CA MET A 90 3.37 -3.77 -13.25
C MET A 90 3.88 -2.35 -13.46
N VAL A 91 3.35 -1.37 -12.73
CA VAL A 91 3.83 0.02 -12.77
C VAL A 91 5.18 0.16 -12.09
N TRP A 92 5.40 -0.53 -10.96
CA TRP A 92 6.65 -0.46 -10.20
C TRP A 92 7.85 -1.07 -10.92
N ASN A 93 7.63 -2.16 -11.65
CA ASN A 93 8.69 -2.80 -12.44
C ASN A 93 9.11 -1.95 -13.65
N ASN A 94 8.23 -1.08 -14.14
CA ASN A 94 8.46 -0.29 -15.36
C ASN A 94 8.69 1.21 -15.08
N LYS A 95 9.02 1.59 -13.84
CA LYS A 95 9.28 2.99 -13.46
C LYS A 95 10.67 3.20 -12.89
N LYS A 96 11.23 4.38 -13.13
CA LYS A 96 12.48 4.85 -12.52
C LYS A 96 12.21 5.72 -11.30
N TYR A 97 13.09 5.65 -10.30
CA TYR A 97 13.09 6.60 -9.20
C TYR A 97 13.59 7.98 -9.66
N ILE A 98 12.76 9.01 -9.46
CA ILE A 98 13.13 10.41 -9.73
C ILE A 98 13.31 11.12 -8.39
N SER A 99 14.50 11.64 -8.12
CA SER A 99 14.84 12.30 -6.85
C SER A 99 14.06 13.61 -6.64
N LYS A 100 13.91 14.41 -7.69
CA LYS A 100 13.16 15.69 -7.71
C LYS A 100 12.01 15.65 -8.73
N PRO A 101 10.87 15.00 -8.40
CA PRO A 101 9.72 14.94 -9.30
C PRO A 101 9.06 16.32 -9.44
N LEU A 102 8.44 16.58 -10.60
CA LEU A 102 7.56 17.73 -10.79
C LEU A 102 6.21 17.41 -10.11
N LEU A 103 5.87 18.15 -9.06
CA LEU A 103 4.68 17.90 -8.24
C LEU A 103 3.65 19.02 -8.42
N VAL A 104 2.38 18.64 -8.58
CA VAL A 104 1.26 19.55 -8.43
C VAL A 104 0.84 19.66 -6.96
N LYS A 105 -0.12 20.55 -6.65
CA LYS A 105 -0.53 20.83 -5.26
C LYS A 105 -1.09 19.59 -4.56
N GLU A 106 -1.79 18.75 -5.32
CA GLU A 106 -2.42 17.51 -4.92
C GLU A 106 -1.38 16.46 -4.48
N ASP A 107 -0.16 16.51 -5.04
CA ASP A 107 0.93 15.55 -4.77
C ASP A 107 1.86 15.97 -3.64
N SER A 108 1.53 17.04 -2.92
CA SER A 108 2.39 17.61 -1.87
C SER A 108 2.74 16.62 -0.74
N ALA A 109 1.94 15.56 -0.57
CA ALA A 109 2.19 14.47 0.37
C ALA A 109 3.45 13.66 0.02
N ILE A 110 3.84 13.56 -1.26
CA ILE A 110 4.99 12.75 -1.71
C ILE A 110 6.29 13.26 -1.08
N ALA A 111 6.52 14.58 -1.12
CA ALA A 111 7.73 15.18 -0.56
C ALA A 111 7.81 15.00 0.97
N LYS A 112 6.66 15.12 1.65
CA LYS A 112 6.57 14.90 3.11
C LYS A 112 6.84 13.44 3.47
N HIS A 113 6.26 12.51 2.72
CA HIS A 113 6.47 11.07 2.92
C HIS A 113 7.94 10.69 2.73
N ARG A 114 8.59 11.14 1.65
CA ARG A 114 10.02 10.86 1.41
C ARG A 114 10.93 11.39 2.52
N ARG A 115 10.65 12.60 3.05
CA ARG A 115 11.39 13.17 4.18
C ARG A 115 11.18 12.38 5.48
N TRP A 116 9.97 11.89 5.71
CA TRP A 116 9.71 11.01 6.85
C TRP A 116 10.41 9.65 6.66
N TYR A 117 10.38 9.08 5.47
CA TYR A 117 10.97 7.77 5.18
C TYR A 117 12.51 7.78 5.24
N SER A 118 13.15 8.91 4.94
CA SER A 118 14.62 9.02 5.01
C SER A 118 15.18 8.79 6.41
N GLN A 119 14.39 8.90 7.48
CA GLN A 119 14.84 8.63 8.84
C GLN A 119 15.31 7.18 9.07
N PHE A 120 14.88 6.25 8.22
CA PHE A 120 15.24 4.83 8.33
C PHE A 120 16.57 4.49 7.63
N TYR A 121 17.21 5.48 7.02
CA TYR A 121 18.49 5.33 6.33
C TYR A 121 19.51 6.29 6.93
N SER A 122 20.74 5.82 7.10
CA SER A 122 21.88 6.60 7.54
C SER A 122 22.96 6.60 6.47
N ASP A 123 24.03 7.37 6.67
CA ASP A 123 25.15 7.41 5.72
C ASP A 123 25.82 6.04 5.52
N ASN A 124 25.75 5.17 6.53
CA ASN A 124 26.28 3.82 6.51
C ASN A 124 25.30 2.78 5.93
N SER A 125 24.09 3.18 5.53
CA SER A 125 23.14 2.23 4.93
C SER A 125 23.68 1.70 3.59
N PRO A 126 23.50 0.40 3.29
CA PRO A 126 23.89 -0.18 2.02
C PRO A 126 23.25 0.60 0.86
N ARG A 127 24.09 1.04 -0.08
CA ARG A 127 23.65 1.72 -1.31
C ARG A 127 23.78 0.74 -2.47
N LEU A 128 22.87 0.85 -3.43
CA LEU A 128 23.03 0.18 -4.72
C LEU A 128 24.31 0.73 -5.37
N THR A 129 25.34 -0.09 -5.47
CA THR A 129 26.62 0.24 -6.12
C THR A 129 26.64 -0.14 -7.60
N PHE A 130 25.64 -0.89 -8.08
CA PHE A 130 25.51 -1.27 -9.48
C PHE A 130 24.76 -0.17 -10.25
N GLN A 131 25.49 0.50 -11.14
CA GLN A 131 24.99 1.49 -12.07
C GLN A 131 25.42 1.04 -13.47
N GLU A 132 24.52 0.36 -14.19
CA GLU A 132 24.73 0.09 -15.61
C GLU A 132 24.37 1.39 -16.35
N ASP A 133 25.37 2.22 -16.63
CA ASP A 133 25.23 3.47 -17.39
C ASP A 133 25.12 3.23 -18.91
N GLY A 134 24.95 1.98 -19.34
CA GLY A 134 24.79 1.60 -20.74
C GLY A 134 23.34 1.76 -21.21
N LEU A 135 23.15 2.39 -22.38
CA LEU A 135 21.89 2.40 -23.14
C LEU A 135 21.77 1.15 -24.04
N ASP A 136 22.48 0.07 -23.70
CA ASP A 136 22.45 -1.16 -24.47
C ASP A 136 21.18 -1.93 -24.09
N TRP A 137 20.24 -1.93 -25.03
CA TRP A 137 19.00 -2.70 -25.03
C TRP A 137 19.26 -4.18 -25.32
#